data_AF-A0A150GHH6-F1
#
_entry.id   AF-A0A150GHH6-F1
#
_cell.length_a   1.000
_cell.length_b   1.000
_cell.length_c   1.000
_cell.angle_alpha   90.00
_cell.angle_beta   90.00
_cell.angle_gamma   90.00
#
_symmetry.space_group_name_H-M   'P 1'
#
loop_
_entity.id
_entity.type
_entity.pdbx_description
1 polymer ?
#
loop_
_entity_poly.entity_id
_entity_poly.type
_entity_poly.pdbx_seq_one_letter_code
_entity_poly.pdbx_strand_id
1 'polypeptide(L)'
;MPLLEMHMHVDFKLDESYTPSRVSVRAGHTYQDLKEVRVVELEEPSGWVVIPLTAEATPHEPLRAFYVQLAVLANHQNGRDTHIRQVKIFSARTDSHRALPCSISTQPMALYSAVR
;
A
#
# COMPACT_ATOMS: atom_id res chain seq x y z
N MET A 1 -7.54 10.70 1.65
CA MET A 1 -7.50 9.83 0.47
C MET A 1 -7.47 8.38 0.94
N PRO A 2 -8.34 7.48 0.46
CA PRO A 2 -8.37 6.08 0.88
C PRO A 2 -7.18 5.30 0.31
N LEU A 3 -6.45 4.58 1.14
CA LEU A 3 -5.30 3.77 0.77
C LEU A 3 -5.76 2.33 0.53
N LEU A 4 -5.35 1.74 -0.59
CA LEU A 4 -5.74 0.37 -0.95
C LEU A 4 -4.61 -0.61 -0.75
N GLU A 5 -3.42 -0.28 -1.25
CA GLU A 5 -2.28 -1.18 -1.26
C GLU A 5 -0.97 -0.39 -1.29
N MET A 6 0.06 -0.98 -0.69
CA MET A 6 1.44 -0.52 -0.75
C MET A 6 2.24 -1.58 -1.49
N HIS A 7 3.01 -1.17 -2.49
CA HIS A 7 3.92 -2.04 -3.20
C HIS A 7 5.34 -1.66 -2.84
N MET A 8 6.18 -2.64 -2.56
CA MET A 8 7.60 -2.43 -2.33
C MET A 8 8.42 -3.35 -3.22
N HIS A 9 9.51 -2.84 -3.76
CA HIS A 9 10.41 -3.62 -4.59
C HIS A 9 11.65 -4.03 -3.78
N VAL A 10 11.82 -5.34 -3.61
CA VAL A 10 12.90 -5.98 -2.86
C VAL A 10 13.42 -7.18 -3.65
N ASP A 11 14.72 -7.45 -3.59
CA ASP A 11 15.31 -8.56 -4.34
C ASP A 11 16.40 -9.26 -3.53
N PHE A 12 16.08 -10.46 -3.04
CA PHE A 12 17.00 -11.27 -2.24
C PHE A 12 18.29 -11.65 -2.98
N LYS A 13 18.23 -11.89 -4.29
CA LYS A 13 19.41 -12.33 -5.06
C LYS A 13 20.43 -11.21 -5.24
N LEU A 14 19.98 -9.96 -5.19
CA LEU A 14 20.83 -8.80 -5.35
C LEU A 14 21.29 -8.21 -4.01
N ASP A 15 20.45 -8.32 -2.98
CA ASP A 15 20.64 -7.61 -1.70
C ASP A 15 20.99 -8.54 -0.53
N GLU A 16 20.82 -9.86 -0.65
CA GLU A 16 21.16 -10.87 0.37
C GLU A 16 20.68 -10.46 1.77
N SER A 17 21.60 -10.17 2.70
CA SER A 17 21.32 -9.75 4.08
C SER A 17 20.65 -8.38 4.22
N TYR A 18 20.71 -7.51 3.20
CA TYR A 18 20.01 -6.22 3.19
C TYR A 18 18.51 -6.36 2.85
N THR A 19 18.04 -7.57 2.55
CA THR A 19 16.65 -7.83 2.20
C THR A 19 15.79 -7.93 3.46
N PRO A 20 14.70 -7.15 3.59
CA PRO A 20 13.82 -7.28 4.74
C PRO A 20 13.17 -8.67 4.78
N SER A 21 13.18 -9.31 5.95
CA SER A 21 12.50 -10.59 6.20
C SER A 21 11.16 -10.39 6.89
N ARG A 22 11.02 -9.31 7.68
CA ARG A 22 9.77 -8.98 8.36
C ARG A 22 9.53 -7.48 8.34
N VAL A 23 8.39 -7.08 7.80
CA VAL A 23 7.96 -5.67 7.71
C VAL A 23 6.61 -5.49 8.37
N SER A 24 6.41 -4.33 8.98
CA SER A 24 5.17 -3.92 9.62
C SER A 24 4.70 -2.62 8.99
N VAL A 25 3.44 -2.59 8.54
CA VAL A 25 2.78 -1.38 8.09
C VAL A 25 1.90 -0.86 9.20
N ARG A 26 2.12 0.39 9.58
CA ARG A 26 1.41 1.09 10.65
C ARG A 26 0.75 2.34 10.12
N ALA A 27 -0.36 2.72 10.70
CA ALA A 27 -1.11 3.88 10.27
C ALA A 27 -1.80 4.59 11.43
N GLY A 28 -1.98 5.90 11.30
CA GLY A 28 -2.58 6.75 12.33
C GLY A 28 -2.85 8.17 11.83
N HIS A 29 -3.20 9.06 12.75
CA HIS A 29 -3.36 10.49 12.47
C HIS A 29 -2.04 11.25 12.59
N THR A 30 -1.21 10.86 13.54
CA THR A 30 0.10 11.44 13.87
C THR A 30 1.13 10.32 14.07
N TYR A 31 2.37 10.68 14.39
CA TYR A 31 3.42 9.71 14.68
C TYR A 31 3.27 9.01 16.04
N GLN A 32 2.46 9.56 16.95
CA GLN A 32 2.29 9.06 18.32
C GLN A 32 1.19 7.99 18.45
N ASP A 33 0.19 8.03 17.57
CA ASP A 33 -1.00 7.15 17.57
C ASP A 33 -0.96 6.09 16.47
N LEU A 34 0.24 5.75 15.97
CA LEU A 34 0.41 4.72 14.95
C LEU A 34 -0.02 3.36 15.49
N LYS A 35 -0.98 2.74 14.80
CA LYS A 35 -1.41 1.36 15.05
C LYS A 35 -0.89 0.45 13.96
N GLU A 36 -0.46 -0.74 14.36
CA GLU A 36 -0.06 -1.78 13.41
C GLU A 36 -1.29 -2.28 12.65
N VAL A 37 -1.25 -2.14 11.33
CA VAL A 37 -2.34 -2.55 10.42
C VAL A 37 -2.07 -3.97 9.93
N ARG A 38 -0.82 -4.23 9.54
CA ARG A 38 -0.43 -5.51 8.94
C ARG A 38 1.05 -5.78 9.19
N VAL A 39 1.36 -7.04 9.49
CA VAL A 39 2.72 -7.57 9.49
C VAL A 39 2.84 -8.55 8.33
N VAL A 40 3.93 -8.43 7.58
CA VAL A 40 4.23 -9.30 6.44
C VAL A 40 5.60 -9.92 6.67
N GLU A 41 5.66 -11.24 6.55
CA GLU A 41 6.89 -12.03 6.54
C GLU A 41 7.24 -12.37 5.09
N LEU A 42 8.53 -12.30 4.77
CA LEU A 42 9.06 -12.40 3.42
C LEU A 42 10.17 -13.45 3.43
N GLU A 43 10.00 -14.49 2.63
CA GLU A 43 10.97 -15.56 2.45
C GLU A 43 11.62 -15.38 1.08
N GLU A 44 12.86 -14.87 1.07
CA GLU A 44 13.66 -14.66 -0.14
C GLU A 44 12.90 -13.96 -1.30
N PRO A 45 12.26 -12.80 -1.06
CA PRO A 45 11.40 -12.16 -2.06
C PRO A 45 12.22 -11.69 -3.26
N SER A 46 11.64 -11.82 -4.46
CA SER A 46 12.21 -11.28 -5.70
C SER A 46 11.19 -10.49 -6.50
N GLY A 47 11.36 -9.17 -6.53
CA GLY A 47 10.53 -8.24 -7.29
C GLY A 47 9.55 -7.44 -6.44
N TRP A 48 8.34 -7.23 -6.98
CA TRP A 48 7.30 -6.44 -6.33
C TRP A 48 6.52 -7.26 -5.30
N VAL A 49 6.57 -6.80 -4.05
CA VAL A 49 5.75 -7.30 -2.96
C VAL A 49 4.56 -6.38 -2.77
N VAL A 50 3.35 -6.94 -2.82
CA VAL A 50 2.09 -6.21 -2.67
C VAL A 50 1.53 -6.42 -1.26
N ILE A 51 1.38 -5.33 -0.53
CA ILE A 51 0.85 -5.31 0.83
C ILE A 51 -0.53 -4.63 0.81
N PRO A 52 -1.63 -5.37 1.02
CA PRO A 52 -2.96 -4.78 1.10
C PRO A 52 -3.09 -3.91 2.35
N LEU A 53 -3.59 -2.68 2.18
CA LEU A 53 -3.86 -1.71 3.24
C LEU A 53 -5.35 -1.72 3.58
N THR A 54 -5.91 -2.90 3.78
CA THR A 54 -7.30 -3.10 4.23
C THR A 54 -7.29 -3.60 5.66
N ALA A 55 -8.22 -3.15 6.50
CA ALA A 55 -8.33 -3.66 7.86
C ALA A 55 -8.68 -5.16 7.85
N GLU A 56 -8.08 -5.94 8.75
CA GLU A 56 -8.35 -7.39 8.83
C GLU A 56 -9.83 -7.70 9.11
N ALA A 57 -10.49 -6.83 9.88
CA ALA A 57 -11.91 -6.97 10.20
C ALA A 57 -12.85 -6.63 9.02
N THR A 58 -12.41 -5.75 8.11
CA THR A 58 -13.21 -5.26 6.98
C THR A 58 -12.37 -5.27 5.69
N PRO A 59 -12.20 -6.43 5.04
CA PRO A 59 -11.31 -6.58 3.87
C PRO A 59 -11.74 -5.75 2.64
N HIS A 60 -12.97 -5.22 2.63
CA HIS A 60 -13.46 -4.35 1.56
C HIS A 60 -13.37 -2.86 1.88
N GLU A 61 -12.92 -2.50 3.07
CA GLU A 61 -12.79 -1.11 3.47
C GLU A 61 -11.34 -0.63 3.30
N PRO A 62 -11.12 0.42 2.48
CA PRO A 62 -9.79 0.98 2.32
C PRO A 62 -9.34 1.73 3.58
N LEU A 63 -8.07 1.60 3.93
CA LEU A 63 -7.48 2.31 5.07
C LEU A 63 -7.52 3.83 4.85
N ARG A 64 -7.98 4.57 5.86
CA ARG A 64 -7.91 6.03 5.87
C ARG A 64 -6.96 6.45 6.98
N ALA A 65 -5.86 7.09 6.61
CA ALA A 65 -4.86 7.59 7.55
C ALA A 65 -4.24 8.89 7.04
N PHE A 66 -3.74 9.70 7.97
CA PHE A 66 -2.92 10.87 7.64
C PHE A 66 -1.43 10.53 7.66
N TYR A 67 -1.06 9.51 8.43
CA TYR A 67 0.30 9.03 8.56
C TYR A 67 0.36 7.52 8.30
N VAL A 68 1.31 7.11 7.47
CA VAL A 68 1.62 5.69 7.21
C VAL A 68 3.11 5.50 7.45
N GLN A 69 3.44 4.47 8.22
CA GLN A 69 4.81 4.08 8.52
C GLN A 69 5.05 2.66 8.00
N LEU A 70 6.06 2.51 7.14
CA LEU A 70 6.66 1.22 6.82
C LEU A 70 7.83 1.00 7.78
N ALA A 71 7.71 0.02 8.66
CA ALA A 71 8.74 -0.35 9.64
C ALA A 71 9.36 -1.68 9.25
N VAL A 72 10.67 -1.69 8.99
CA VAL A 72 11.43 -2.92 8.83
C VAL A 72 11.75 -3.44 10.23
N LEU A 73 11.23 -4.62 10.58
CA LEU A 73 11.41 -5.21 11.89
C LEU A 73 12.64 -6.14 11.93
N ALA A 74 12.89 -6.85 10.82
CA ALA A 74 14.03 -7.73 10.68
C ALA A 74 14.45 -7.87 9.21
N ASN A 75 15.72 -8.21 9.00
CA ASN A 75 16.30 -8.55 7.71
C ASN A 75 16.69 -10.02 7.65
N HIS A 76 16.94 -10.52 6.45
CA HIS A 76 17.53 -11.84 6.26
C HIS A 76 18.95 -11.88 6.83
N GLN A 77 19.37 -13.05 7.31
CA GLN A 77 20.72 -13.28 7.85
C GLN A 77 21.13 -12.29 8.97
N ASN A 78 20.16 -11.73 9.70
CA ASN A 78 20.36 -10.69 10.72
C ASN A 78 21.12 -9.45 10.18
N GLY A 79 20.89 -9.08 8.92
CA GLY A 79 21.46 -7.87 8.34
C GLY A 79 21.05 -6.60 9.11
N ARG A 80 21.98 -5.67 9.28
CA ARG A 80 21.79 -4.46 10.08
C ARG A 80 21.02 -3.36 9.34
N ASP A 81 21.36 -3.16 8.08
CA ASP A 81 20.81 -2.12 7.21
C ASP A 81 19.92 -2.77 6.14
N THR A 82 19.01 -2.00 5.54
CA THR A 82 18.00 -2.54 4.62
C THR A 82 18.03 -1.84 3.27
N HIS A 83 17.90 -2.58 2.18
CA HIS A 83 17.68 -2.05 0.83
C HIS A 83 16.21 -2.20 0.43
N ILE A 84 15.53 -1.06 0.29
CA ILE A 84 14.23 -0.98 -0.35
C ILE A 84 14.43 -0.18 -1.63
N ARG A 85 14.32 -0.84 -2.78
CA ARG A 85 14.66 -0.25 -4.08
C ARG A 85 13.61 0.74 -4.56
N GLN A 86 12.35 0.45 -4.24
CA GLN A 86 11.24 1.36 -4.55
C GLN A 86 10.05 1.09 -3.63
N VAL A 87 9.29 2.14 -3.32
CA VAL A 87 7.98 2.06 -2.66
C VAL A 87 6.96 2.80 -3.52
N LYS A 88 5.78 2.21 -3.67
CA LYS A 88 4.62 2.83 -4.30
C LYS A 88 3.42 2.64 -3.39
N ILE A 89 2.57 3.65 -3.29
CA ILE A 89 1.32 3.57 -2.54
C ILE A 89 0.18 3.89 -3.50
N PHE A 90 -0.85 3.07 -3.45
CA PHE A 90 -2.00 3.18 -4.35
C PHE A 90 -3.25 3.52 -3.56
N SER A 91 -4.05 4.40 -4.16
CA SER A 91 -5.33 4.84 -3.64
C SER A 91 -6.44 4.44 -4.61
N ALA A 92 -7.64 4.27 -4.10
CA ALA A 92 -8.82 4.13 -4.94
C ALA A 92 -8.95 5.36 -5.84
N ARG A 93 -9.09 5.14 -7.14
CA ARG A 93 -9.39 6.22 -8.08
C ARG A 93 -10.68 6.92 -7.63
N THR A 94 -10.60 8.24 -7.52
CA THR A 94 -11.79 9.08 -7.36
C THR A 94 -12.54 9.07 -8.69
N ASP A 95 -13.50 8.17 -8.81
CA ASP A 95 -14.46 8.24 -9.91
C ASP A 95 -15.52 9.28 -9.52
N SER A 96 -15.48 10.45 -10.17
CA SER A 96 -16.47 11.51 -10.00
C SER A 96 -17.90 11.03 -10.30
N HIS A 97 -18.04 9.94 -11.09
CA HIS A 97 -19.33 9.37 -11.46
C HIS A 97 -19.79 8.25 -10.52
N ARG A 98 -19.00 7.86 -9.51
CA ARG A 98 -19.40 6.81 -8.55
C ARG A 98 -20.60 7.17 -7.69
N ALA A 99 -20.92 8.47 -7.58
CA ALA A 99 -22.11 8.95 -6.88
C ALA A 99 -23.39 8.81 -7.72
N LEU A 100 -23.28 8.50 -9.02
CA LEU A 100 -24.42 8.36 -9.91
C LEU A 100 -24.99 6.93 -9.83
N PRO A 101 -26.32 6.77 -9.94
CA PRO A 101 -26.98 5.48 -9.91
C PRO A 101 -26.71 4.62 -11.17
N CYS A 102 -26.06 5.18 -12.19
CA CYS A 102 -25.74 4.49 -13.44
C CYS A 102 -24.33 4.85 -13.94
N SER A 103 -23.72 3.95 -14.70
CA SER A 103 -22.42 4.19 -15.31
C SER A 103 -22.56 5.07 -16.55
N ILE A 104 -21.79 6.16 -16.59
CA ILE A 104 -21.61 6.99 -17.79
C ILE A 104 -20.62 6.26 -18.71
N SER A 105 -21.08 5.17 -19.34
CA SER A 105 -20.25 4.33 -20.21
C SER A 105 -20.35 4.71 -21.68
N THR A 106 -21.43 5.38 -22.08
CA THR A 106 -21.66 5.76 -23.48
C THR A 106 -20.91 7.04 -23.84
N GLN A 107 -20.37 7.10 -25.07
CA GLN A 107 -19.63 8.26 -25.58
C GLN A 107 -20.39 9.59 -25.43
N PRO A 108 -21.71 9.69 -25.76
CA PRO A 108 -22.43 10.94 -25.61
C PRO A 108 -22.50 11.40 -24.15
N MET A 109 -22.78 10.48 -23.22
CA MET A 109 -22.86 10.84 -21.81
C MET A 109 -21.48 11.23 -21.24
N ALA A 110 -20.41 10.56 -21.67
CA ALA A 110 -19.05 10.89 -21.26
C ALA A 110 -18.61 12.29 -21.75
N LEU A 111 -19.05 12.70 -22.94
CA LEU A 111 -18.71 14.00 -23.52
C LEU A 111 -19.30 15.18 -22.72
N TYR A 112 -20.46 14.98 -22.08
CA TYR A 112 -21.13 16.00 -21.27
C TYR A 112 -21.02 15.73 -19.76
N SER A 113 -20.12 14.83 -19.33
CA SER A 113 -20.07 14.39 -17.94
C SER A 113 -19.40 15.38 -16.98
N ALA A 114 -18.61 16.30 -17.50
CA ALA A 114 -17.96 17.36 -16.74
C ALA A 114 -17.87 18.66 -17.57
N VAL A 115 -18.07 19.79 -16.90
CA VAL A 115 -17.71 21.11 -17.44
C VAL A 115 -16.27 21.37 -17.01
N ARG A 116 -15.37 21.62 -17.97
CA ARG A 116 -13.95 21.89 -17.71
C ARG A 116 -13.65 23.37 -17.89
#